data_AF-A0A354XME5-F1
#
_entry.id   AF-A0A354XME5-F1
#
_cell.length_a   1.000
_cell.length_b   1.000
_cell.length_c   1.000
_cell.angle_alpha   90.00
_cell.angle_beta   90.00
_cell.angle_gamma   90.00
#
_symmetry.space_group_name_H-M   'P 1'
#
loop_
_entity.id
_entity.type
_entity.pdbx_description
1 polymer ?
#
loop_
_entity_poly.entity_id
_entity_poly.type
_entity_poly.pdbx_seq_one_letter_code
_entity_poly.pdbx_strand_id
1 'polypeptide(L)'
;MDEHTRDRGKWPALLLGLLLAIAGVALAVGGGQLLMLGGSAYYLIAGVAVVVAGLLLALRKGAALWLYALILFATLVWALWEVGLDWWQLVPRVAIPCLIGIIMLLPWWRKPLNSRGGSLALTASIGAAIIVAIASQFSYPGTIEGSIESANNTEAVNPAQVAGDDWPAYGGTNAGTHYSSLDQITPENVGELEEVWRIQTGDEPGPNAPPEITNQNTPLKVNDSLYICTSHSRAMALSPGTGETLWEFDPNISTMGADDFSGWAHMTCRGLAYYDAANYDSSNDEASNDDAENTDSSANDGTTPAENGAAAARVLFDDGSQFDLDLAFLLFISGLGDNPASEDGGEAAMLSATDVMCPRRLYLPTADARLIALNADTGERCESFGNNGEVDLTNNIGEFSPGGYYSTSPATVTEDLIILGGHVTDNSSIDEPSGVIRAFDVHTGELVWNWDSGNPDDTAPLEEGETYTRGSPNVWAPISVDEELGLVYLPMGNATPDQYGADRSENDETYSAGLVALNLDDGQVAWVYQFVHHDLWDMDTPAQPVLIDLATENGTQPAVIQPTKQGSLYVLNRETGAPIVPIEEVPAPQGAIEGDWTAETQPRSALNLLPPPLTE
;
A
#
# COMPACT_ATOMS: atom_id res chain seq x y z
N MET A 1 52.54 42.90 -18.78
CA MET A 1 51.40 42.17 -18.18
C MET A 1 50.23 43.13 -18.24
N ASP A 2 49.42 42.97 -19.28
CA ASP A 2 48.56 44.02 -19.86
C ASP A 2 47.35 44.39 -19.01
N GLU A 3 46.93 45.64 -19.16
CA GLU A 3 45.76 46.28 -18.55
C GLU A 3 44.46 45.47 -18.75
N HIS A 4 44.37 44.66 -19.83
CA HIS A 4 43.29 43.71 -20.09
C HIS A 4 43.18 42.54 -19.08
N THR A 5 44.25 42.18 -18.37
CA THR A 5 44.20 41.14 -17.31
C THR A 5 43.66 41.68 -15.98
N ARG A 6 43.61 43.01 -15.80
CA ARG A 6 43.16 43.68 -14.57
C ARG A 6 41.64 43.89 -14.49
N ASP A 7 40.94 43.85 -15.63
CA ASP A 7 39.48 43.98 -15.71
C ASP A 7 38.73 42.64 -15.60
N ARG A 8 39.33 41.53 -16.02
CA ARG A 8 38.72 40.19 -15.89
C ARG A 8 38.51 39.73 -14.44
N GLY A 9 39.24 40.30 -13.47
CA GLY A 9 39.09 40.00 -12.05
C GLY A 9 37.95 40.74 -11.33
N LYS A 10 37.20 41.61 -12.01
CA LYS A 10 36.16 42.46 -11.38
C LYS A 10 34.74 41.90 -11.52
N TRP A 11 34.44 41.24 -12.64
CA TRP A 11 33.12 40.73 -12.97
C TRP A 11 32.59 39.64 -12.03
N PRO A 12 33.39 38.68 -11.52
CA PRO A 12 32.86 37.60 -10.68
C PRO A 12 32.22 38.08 -9.37
N ALA A 13 32.80 39.08 -8.70
CA ALA A 13 32.26 39.65 -7.46
C ALA A 13 31.05 40.55 -7.71
N LEU A 14 31.03 41.26 -8.85
CA LEU A 14 29.88 42.05 -9.28
C LEU A 14 28.67 41.14 -9.56
N LEU A 15 28.87 40.08 -10.36
CA LEU A 15 27.82 39.14 -10.72
C LEU A 15 27.27 38.42 -9.50
N LEU A 16 28.14 37.86 -8.64
CA LEU A 16 27.68 37.19 -7.41
C LEU A 16 26.99 38.17 -6.45
N GLY A 17 27.49 39.40 -6.31
CA GLY A 17 26.87 40.43 -5.48
C GLY A 17 25.49 40.86 -5.98
N LEU A 18 25.31 40.96 -7.30
CA LEU A 18 24.00 41.26 -7.91
C LEU A 18 23.02 40.09 -7.76
N LEU A 19 23.46 38.86 -8.01
CA LEU A 19 22.63 37.67 -7.79
C LEU A 19 22.19 37.56 -6.32
N LEU A 20 23.12 37.78 -5.39
CA LEU A 20 22.81 37.77 -3.96
C LEU A 20 21.83 38.90 -3.58
N ALA A 21 21.97 40.09 -4.17
CA ALA A 21 21.03 41.17 -3.94
C ALA A 21 19.62 40.86 -4.49
N ILE A 22 19.51 40.26 -5.68
CA ILE A 22 18.23 39.83 -6.24
C ILE A 22 17.57 38.77 -5.35
N ALA A 23 18.34 37.77 -4.91
CA ALA A 23 17.85 36.75 -3.98
C ALA A 23 17.38 37.38 -2.65
N GLY A 24 18.13 38.36 -2.12
CA GLY A 24 17.74 39.10 -0.91
C GLY A 24 16.46 39.91 -1.08
N VAL A 25 16.22 40.51 -2.25
CA VAL A 25 14.94 41.20 -2.56
C VAL A 25 13.80 40.20 -2.59
N ALA A 26 13.95 39.08 -3.28
CA ALA A 26 12.93 38.04 -3.32
C ALA A 26 12.60 37.54 -1.90
N LEU A 27 13.61 37.28 -1.08
CA LEU A 27 13.45 36.86 0.32
C LEU A 27 12.77 37.94 1.17
N ALA A 28 13.09 39.22 0.96
CA ALA A 28 12.47 40.32 1.69
C ALA A 28 11.00 40.53 1.31
N VAL A 29 10.66 40.40 0.01
CA VAL A 29 9.27 40.48 -0.46
C VAL A 29 8.45 39.32 0.08
N GLY A 30 8.94 38.08 -0.06
CA GLY A 30 8.28 36.89 0.48
C GLY A 30 8.16 36.94 2.01
N GLY A 31 9.22 37.34 2.72
CA GLY A 31 9.18 37.54 4.17
C GLY A 31 8.23 38.65 4.62
N GLY A 32 8.05 39.69 3.80
CA GLY A 32 7.04 40.71 4.04
C GLY A 32 5.61 40.18 3.90
N GLN A 33 5.37 39.34 2.89
CA GLN A 33 4.07 38.66 2.71
C GLN A 33 3.81 37.68 3.87
N LEU A 34 4.80 36.86 4.23
CA LEU A 34 4.72 35.94 5.37
C LEU A 34 4.35 36.68 6.67
N LEU A 35 5.01 37.81 6.94
CA LEU A 35 4.72 38.64 8.10
C LEU A 35 3.28 39.21 8.09
N MET A 36 2.75 39.55 6.91
CA MET A 36 1.34 39.99 6.79
C MET A 36 0.35 38.86 7.07
N LEU A 37 0.75 37.61 6.82
CA LEU A 37 -0.03 36.41 7.11
C LEU A 37 0.16 35.91 8.56
N GLY A 38 0.92 36.64 9.39
CA GLY A 38 1.15 36.31 10.80
C GLY A 38 2.39 35.44 11.06
N GLY A 39 3.19 35.15 10.04
CA GLY A 39 4.41 34.34 10.17
C GLY A 39 5.66 35.15 10.55
N SER A 40 6.82 34.48 10.50
CA SER A 40 8.09 34.99 11.02
C SER A 40 8.60 36.26 10.31
N ALA A 41 8.85 37.32 11.08
CA ALA A 41 9.52 38.54 10.59
C ALA A 41 10.99 38.33 10.19
N TYR A 42 11.58 37.18 10.54
CA TYR A 42 13.00 36.89 10.33
C TYR A 42 13.38 36.95 8.85
N TYR A 43 12.55 36.39 7.96
CA TYR A 43 12.82 36.35 6.53
C TYR A 43 12.90 37.74 5.89
N LEU A 44 12.08 38.69 6.34
CA LEU A 44 12.16 40.09 5.90
C LEU A 44 13.50 40.72 6.33
N ILE A 45 13.89 40.52 7.59
CA ILE A 45 15.14 41.06 8.15
C ILE A 45 16.36 40.45 7.45
N ALA A 46 16.37 39.11 7.30
CA ALA A 46 17.42 38.38 6.61
C ALA A 46 17.51 38.79 5.13
N GLY A 47 16.38 38.92 4.43
CA GLY A 47 16.33 39.39 3.05
C GLY A 47 16.98 40.76 2.87
N VAL A 48 16.61 41.75 3.69
CA VAL A 48 17.22 43.09 3.67
C VAL A 48 18.73 43.02 3.96
N ALA A 49 19.15 42.22 4.94
CA ALA A 49 20.56 42.05 5.26
C ALA A 49 21.35 41.41 4.09
N VAL A 50 20.75 40.42 3.41
CA VAL A 50 21.32 39.77 2.21
C VAL A 50 21.45 40.75 1.06
N VAL A 51 20.47 41.65 0.83
CA VAL A 51 20.59 42.75 -0.16
C VAL A 51 21.82 43.60 0.13
N VAL A 52 21.97 44.04 1.38
CA VAL A 52 23.13 44.87 1.79
C VAL A 52 24.44 44.10 1.61
N ALA A 53 24.48 42.81 1.97
CA ALA A 53 25.66 41.97 1.78
C ALA A 53 26.03 41.82 0.30
N GLY A 54 25.04 41.62 -0.59
CA GLY A 54 25.22 41.55 -2.04
C GLY A 54 25.76 42.86 -2.63
N LEU A 55 25.21 44.01 -2.21
CA LEU A 55 25.72 45.33 -2.62
C LEU A 55 27.15 45.57 -2.13
N LEU A 56 27.48 45.20 -0.89
CA LEU A 56 28.84 45.31 -0.36
C LEU A 56 29.83 44.40 -1.12
N LEU A 57 29.39 43.20 -1.51
CA LEU A 57 30.16 42.25 -2.30
C LEU A 57 30.44 42.79 -3.71
N ALA A 58 29.42 43.35 -4.37
CA ALA A 58 29.53 44.02 -5.67
C ALA A 58 30.50 45.22 -5.61
N LEU A 59 30.47 45.97 -4.50
CA LEU A 59 31.40 47.06 -4.21
C LEU A 59 32.78 46.58 -3.72
N ARG A 60 32.99 45.28 -3.60
CA ARG A 60 34.24 44.63 -3.13
C ARG A 60 34.69 45.11 -1.75
N LYS A 61 33.74 45.38 -0.86
CA LYS A 61 34.03 45.79 0.52
C LYS A 61 34.17 44.57 1.42
N GLY A 62 35.26 44.51 2.19
CA GLY A 62 35.51 43.44 3.18
C GLY A 62 34.43 43.28 4.25
N ALA A 63 33.58 44.28 4.44
CA ALA A 63 32.38 44.23 5.28
C ALA A 63 31.34 43.20 4.80
N ALA A 64 31.34 42.85 3.50
CA ALA A 64 30.43 41.84 2.96
C ALA A 64 30.60 40.48 3.66
N LEU A 65 31.85 40.06 3.93
CA LEU A 65 32.12 38.79 4.62
C LEU A 65 31.66 38.82 6.08
N TRP A 66 31.80 39.96 6.77
CA TRP A 66 31.34 40.12 8.15
C TRP A 66 29.82 40.08 8.24
N LEU A 67 29.14 40.84 7.38
CA LEU A 67 27.69 40.88 7.37
C LEU A 67 27.12 39.50 6.99
N TYR A 68 27.70 38.82 6.00
CA TYR A 68 27.24 37.49 5.61
C TYR A 68 27.51 36.43 6.68
N ALA A 69 28.65 36.51 7.39
CA ALA A 69 28.92 35.66 8.54
C ALA A 69 27.88 35.85 9.66
N LEU A 70 27.48 37.11 9.91
CA LEU A 70 26.43 37.45 10.88
C LEU A 70 25.07 36.93 10.42
N ILE A 71 24.71 37.08 9.14
CA ILE A 71 23.46 36.54 8.57
C ILE A 71 23.42 35.04 8.82
N LEU A 72 24.41 34.28 8.36
CA LEU A 72 24.44 32.82 8.51
C LEU A 72 24.36 32.39 9.98
N PHE A 73 25.11 33.05 10.87
CA PHE A 73 25.08 32.72 12.30
C PHE A 73 23.73 33.07 12.93
N ALA A 74 23.17 34.23 12.62
CA ALA A 74 21.85 34.61 13.11
C ALA A 74 20.75 33.69 12.55
N THR A 75 20.86 33.23 11.30
CA THR A 75 19.92 32.27 10.69
C THR A 75 20.00 30.93 11.39
N LEU A 76 21.22 30.47 11.71
CA LEU A 76 21.40 29.25 12.49
C LEU A 76 20.80 29.37 13.90
N VAL A 77 21.04 30.47 14.60
CA VAL A 77 20.49 30.70 15.95
C VAL A 77 18.97 30.79 15.92
N TRP A 78 18.41 31.51 14.95
CA TRP A 78 16.96 31.60 14.77
C TRP A 78 16.34 30.25 14.42
N ALA A 79 16.93 29.50 13.48
CA ALA A 79 16.43 28.19 13.08
C ALA A 79 16.49 27.19 14.26
N LEU A 80 17.58 27.17 15.03
CA LEU A 80 17.67 26.34 16.24
C LEU A 80 16.64 26.72 17.31
N TRP A 81 16.28 28.01 17.40
CA TRP A 81 15.26 28.47 18.33
C TRP A 81 13.85 28.05 17.91
N GLU A 82 13.57 28.06 16.60
CA GLU A 82 12.27 27.73 16.04
C GLU A 82 12.03 26.22 15.97
N VAL A 83 13.00 25.45 15.44
CA VAL A 83 12.80 24.03 15.08
C VAL A 83 13.75 23.07 15.79
N GLY A 84 14.58 23.57 16.71
CA GLY A 84 15.53 22.74 17.45
C GLY A 84 16.53 22.03 16.52
N LEU A 85 16.72 20.73 16.74
CA LEU A 85 17.61 19.87 15.94
C LEU A 85 16.85 19.03 14.89
N ASP A 86 15.65 19.46 14.49
CA ASP A 86 14.92 18.81 13.40
C ASP A 86 15.68 19.00 12.07
N TRP A 87 16.24 17.90 11.56
CA TRP A 87 17.03 17.92 10.33
C TRP A 87 16.25 18.48 9.14
N TRP A 88 15.02 18.00 8.93
CA TRP A 88 14.22 18.34 7.76
C TRP A 88 13.81 19.81 7.76
N GLN A 89 13.57 20.37 8.94
CA GLN A 89 13.25 21.78 9.09
C GLN A 89 14.49 22.68 9.07
N LEU A 90 15.66 22.20 9.51
CA LEU A 90 16.92 22.95 9.49
C LEU A 90 17.50 23.10 8.07
N VAL A 91 17.40 22.05 7.24
CA VAL A 91 17.94 22.04 5.87
C VAL A 91 17.49 23.24 5.02
N PRO A 92 16.18 23.51 4.82
CA PRO A 92 15.73 24.62 3.99
C PRO A 92 16.11 25.99 4.57
N ARG A 93 16.30 26.10 5.89
CA ARG A 93 16.67 27.35 6.58
C ARG A 93 18.16 27.68 6.46
N VAL A 94 19.04 26.68 6.55
CA VAL A 94 20.49 26.90 6.74
C VAL A 94 21.36 26.44 5.56
N ALA A 95 20.96 25.41 4.81
CA ALA A 95 21.82 24.77 3.81
C ALA A 95 22.23 25.72 2.67
N ILE A 96 21.26 26.44 2.08
CA ILE A 96 21.52 27.38 0.99
C ILE A 96 22.38 28.57 1.47
N PRO A 97 22.06 29.25 2.59
CA PRO A 97 22.94 30.28 3.14
C PRO A 97 24.37 29.81 3.40
N CYS A 98 24.54 28.58 3.89
CA CYS A 98 25.83 27.96 4.12
C CYS A 98 26.61 27.73 2.81
N LEU A 99 25.96 27.19 1.78
CA LEU A 99 26.54 26.97 0.45
C LEU A 99 27.03 28.28 -0.19
N ILE A 100 26.22 29.34 -0.13
CA ILE A 100 26.61 30.67 -0.59
C ILE A 100 27.83 31.18 0.21
N GLY A 101 27.87 30.94 1.52
CA GLY A 101 29.03 31.25 2.36
C GLY A 101 30.31 30.55 1.89
N ILE A 102 30.22 29.27 1.55
CA ILE A 102 31.35 28.48 0.99
C ILE A 102 31.80 29.10 -0.35
N ILE A 103 30.86 29.44 -1.24
CA ILE A 103 31.16 30.10 -2.51
C ILE A 103 31.87 31.44 -2.28
N MET A 104 31.41 32.25 -1.32
CA MET A 104 32.04 33.53 -0.98
C MET A 104 33.47 33.38 -0.42
N LEU A 105 33.81 32.22 0.16
CA LEU A 105 35.17 31.91 0.64
C LEU A 105 36.11 31.41 -0.47
N LEU A 106 35.59 30.99 -1.62
CA LEU A 106 36.42 30.56 -2.73
C LEU A 106 37.33 31.72 -3.19
N PRO A 107 38.57 31.41 -3.67
CA PRO A 107 39.61 32.43 -3.81
C PRO A 107 39.25 33.59 -4.74
N TRP A 108 38.32 33.38 -5.67
CA TRP A 108 37.97 34.31 -6.73
C TRP A 108 37.06 35.43 -6.23
N TRP A 109 36.20 35.13 -5.24
CA TRP A 109 35.32 36.10 -4.58
C TRP A 109 35.91 36.63 -3.28
N ARG A 110 36.69 35.82 -2.54
CA ARG A 110 37.29 36.20 -1.26
C ARG A 110 38.49 37.14 -1.38
N LYS A 111 39.44 36.86 -2.28
CA LYS A 111 40.69 37.65 -2.40
C LYS A 111 40.44 39.14 -2.70
N PRO A 112 39.49 39.52 -3.57
CA PRO A 112 39.19 40.94 -3.84
C PRO A 112 38.69 41.73 -2.62
N LEU A 113 38.12 41.06 -1.62
CA LEU A 113 37.51 41.69 -0.44
C LEU A 113 38.53 42.06 0.66
N ASN A 114 39.74 41.49 0.59
CA ASN A 114 40.87 41.74 1.49
C ASN A 114 40.51 41.81 3.00
N SER A 115 39.65 40.91 3.47
CA SER A 115 39.19 40.84 4.86
C SER A 115 39.49 39.49 5.48
N ARG A 116 40.63 39.39 6.19
CA ARG A 116 41.00 38.17 6.93
C ARG A 116 40.04 37.88 8.08
N GLY A 117 39.65 38.90 8.83
CA GLY A 117 38.69 38.78 9.93
C GLY A 117 37.32 38.29 9.44
N GLY A 118 36.78 38.89 8.36
CA GLY A 118 35.51 38.44 7.79
C GLY A 118 35.58 37.03 7.21
N SER A 119 36.73 36.62 6.64
CA SER A 119 36.93 35.24 6.18
C SER A 119 36.86 34.26 7.37
N LEU A 120 37.54 34.56 8.47
CA LEU A 120 37.53 33.72 9.68
C LEU A 120 36.14 33.65 10.31
N ALA A 121 35.44 34.77 10.39
CA ALA A 121 34.07 34.82 10.91
C ALA A 121 33.12 33.95 10.07
N LEU A 122 33.19 34.06 8.74
CA LEU A 122 32.35 33.25 7.85
C LEU A 122 32.68 31.75 7.95
N THR A 123 33.97 31.41 8.02
CA THR A 123 34.40 30.01 8.25
C THR A 123 33.88 29.48 9.59
N ALA A 124 33.89 30.30 10.65
CA ALA A 124 33.34 29.90 11.95
C ALA A 124 31.82 29.68 11.88
N SER A 125 31.07 30.56 11.21
CA SER A 125 29.62 30.39 11.03
C SER A 125 29.29 29.13 10.21
N ILE A 126 30.06 28.82 9.16
CA ILE A 126 29.92 27.58 8.39
C ILE A 126 30.25 26.36 9.26
N GLY A 127 31.32 26.42 10.05
CA GLY A 127 31.69 25.35 10.98
C GLY A 127 30.59 25.08 12.01
N ALA A 128 29.97 26.13 12.56
CA ALA A 128 28.83 26.00 13.46
C ALA A 128 27.63 25.33 12.77
N ALA A 129 27.30 25.74 11.54
CA ALA A 129 26.22 25.13 10.76
C ALA A 129 26.49 23.64 10.48
N ILE A 130 27.73 23.25 10.16
CA ILE A 130 28.11 21.85 9.94
C ILE A 130 28.01 21.04 11.24
N ILE A 131 28.44 21.59 12.38
CA ILE A 131 28.32 20.90 13.68
C ILE A 131 26.85 20.65 14.01
N VAL A 132 25.99 21.64 13.80
CA VAL A 132 24.53 21.49 13.99
C VAL A 132 23.96 20.46 13.04
N ALA A 133 24.34 20.51 11.76
CA ALA A 133 23.91 19.53 10.75
C ALA A 133 24.30 18.08 11.12
N ILE A 134 25.49 17.88 11.69
CA ILE A 134 25.92 16.57 12.19
C ILE A 134 25.11 16.20 13.44
N ALA A 135 24.95 17.12 14.39
CA ALA A 135 24.21 16.88 15.63
C ALA A 135 22.74 16.51 15.37
N SER A 136 22.10 17.14 14.38
CA SER A 136 20.73 16.82 13.97
C SER A 136 20.58 15.43 13.35
N GLN A 137 21.64 14.80 12.83
CA GLN A 137 21.57 13.39 12.39
C GLN A 137 21.39 12.40 13.55
N PHE A 138 21.66 12.84 14.79
CA PHE A 138 21.53 12.03 16.00
C PHE A 138 20.36 12.49 16.87
N SER A 139 19.50 13.37 16.35
CA SER A 139 18.33 13.88 17.05
C SER A 139 17.07 13.52 16.28
N TYR A 140 16.09 12.96 16.98
CA TYR A 140 14.80 12.58 16.42
C TYR A 140 13.70 13.28 17.22
N PRO A 141 13.51 14.61 17.04
CA PRO A 141 12.56 15.37 17.86
C PRO A 141 11.11 14.92 17.71
N GLY A 142 10.78 14.25 16.60
CA GLY A 142 9.46 13.63 16.38
C GLY A 142 9.30 12.22 16.93
N THR A 143 10.32 11.62 17.56
CA THR A 143 10.19 10.30 18.16
C THR A 143 9.28 10.35 19.38
N ILE A 144 8.18 9.62 19.30
CA ILE A 144 7.31 9.34 20.44
C ILE A 144 7.76 7.99 21.00
N GLU A 145 8.49 8.00 22.12
CA GLU A 145 8.81 6.77 22.83
C GLU A 145 7.54 6.24 23.51
N GLY A 146 6.99 5.15 22.97
CA GLY A 146 5.96 4.37 23.64
C GLY A 146 6.61 3.38 24.61
N SER A 147 6.04 3.24 25.81
CA SER A 147 6.25 2.05 26.63
C SER A 147 5.02 1.18 26.52
N ILE A 148 5.17 -0.05 26.04
CA ILE A 148 4.16 -1.08 26.27
C ILE A 148 4.27 -1.41 27.76
N GLU A 149 3.42 -0.80 28.60
CA GLU A 149 3.20 -1.38 29.92
C GLU A 149 2.72 -2.81 29.65
N SER A 150 3.40 -3.81 30.21
CA SER A 150 2.94 -5.20 30.14
C SER A 150 1.62 -5.32 30.89
N ALA A 151 0.54 -4.85 30.28
CA ALA A 151 -0.79 -5.25 30.64
C ALA A 151 -0.85 -6.72 30.28
N ASN A 152 -1.01 -7.58 31.29
CA ASN A 152 -1.32 -9.01 31.16
C ASN A 152 -2.69 -9.25 30.48
N ASN A 153 -3.13 -8.35 29.60
CA ASN A 153 -4.39 -8.42 28.89
C ASN A 153 -4.14 -8.95 27.49
N THR A 154 -3.51 -10.12 27.37
CA THR A 154 -3.53 -10.92 26.14
C THR A 154 -4.96 -11.26 25.71
N GLU A 155 -5.97 -11.06 26.58
CA GLU A 155 -7.40 -11.19 26.26
C GLU A 155 -8.05 -9.91 25.69
N ALA A 156 -7.35 -8.76 25.61
CA ALA A 156 -8.01 -7.50 25.24
C ALA A 156 -8.13 -7.23 23.72
N VAL A 157 -7.32 -7.91 22.91
CA VAL A 157 -7.34 -7.77 21.44
C VAL A 157 -7.11 -9.17 20.88
N ASN A 158 -8.15 -9.75 20.29
CA ASN A 158 -8.03 -11.03 19.60
C ASN A 158 -8.13 -10.77 18.09
N PRO A 159 -7.10 -11.08 17.29
CA PRO A 159 -7.25 -11.05 15.83
C PRO A 159 -8.46 -11.88 15.38
N ALA A 160 -9.25 -11.36 14.44
CA ALA A 160 -10.44 -12.08 13.97
C ALA A 160 -10.05 -13.42 13.30
N GLN A 161 -8.88 -13.44 12.66
CA GLN A 161 -8.25 -14.64 12.10
C GLN A 161 -6.73 -14.58 12.31
N VAL A 162 -6.10 -15.74 12.53
CA VAL A 162 -4.66 -15.86 12.83
C VAL A 162 -3.96 -16.75 11.81
N ALA A 163 -2.88 -16.25 11.21
CA ALA A 163 -1.99 -17.06 10.40
C ALA A 163 -1.05 -17.90 11.29
N GLY A 164 -0.66 -19.09 10.84
CA GLY A 164 0.15 -20.02 11.60
C GLY A 164 1.32 -20.53 10.78
N ASP A 165 1.37 -21.85 10.59
CA ASP A 165 2.36 -22.50 9.70
C ASP A 165 2.23 -22.02 8.25
N ASP A 166 1.04 -21.58 7.84
CA ASP A 166 0.75 -20.99 6.53
C ASP A 166 0.36 -19.50 6.62
N TRP A 167 0.60 -18.80 5.52
CA TRP A 167 0.32 -17.40 5.20
C TRP A 167 -0.38 -17.30 3.83
N PRO A 168 -1.68 -17.68 3.75
CA PRO A 168 -2.41 -17.82 2.48
C PRO A 168 -2.90 -16.51 1.84
N ALA A 169 -2.97 -15.41 2.61
CA ALA A 169 -3.43 -14.11 2.10
C ALA A 169 -2.39 -13.01 2.35
N TYR A 170 -2.55 -11.86 1.69
CA TYR A 170 -1.62 -10.72 1.79
C TYR A 170 -1.28 -10.35 3.24
N GLY A 171 -2.30 -10.20 4.10
CA GLY A 171 -2.13 -9.90 5.53
C GLY A 171 -2.08 -11.12 6.44
N GLY A 172 -1.69 -12.28 5.90
CA GLY A 172 -1.72 -13.59 6.57
C GLY A 172 -3.07 -14.28 6.39
N THR A 173 -4.15 -13.56 6.66
CA THR A 173 -5.53 -14.00 6.47
C THR A 173 -6.36 -12.88 5.82
N ASN A 174 -7.63 -13.15 5.48
CA ASN A 174 -8.55 -12.13 4.94
C ASN A 174 -8.90 -11.04 5.97
N ALA A 175 -8.62 -11.27 7.26
CA ALA A 175 -8.72 -10.27 8.32
C ALA A 175 -7.61 -9.19 8.28
N GLY A 176 -6.53 -9.39 7.52
CA GLY A 176 -5.51 -8.35 7.32
C GLY A 176 -4.72 -7.98 8.58
N THR A 177 -4.54 -8.90 9.54
CA THR A 177 -3.90 -8.58 10.84
C THR A 177 -2.37 -8.55 10.79
N HIS A 178 -1.76 -9.16 9.76
CA HIS A 178 -0.30 -9.35 9.65
C HIS A 178 0.30 -10.02 10.90
N TYR A 179 -0.50 -10.86 11.56
CA TYR A 179 -0.12 -11.54 12.80
C TYR A 179 0.07 -13.04 12.55
N SER A 180 1.20 -13.56 13.05
CA SER A 180 1.52 -15.00 13.06
C SER A 180 1.48 -15.52 14.50
N SER A 181 0.91 -16.71 14.69
CA SER A 181 0.94 -17.45 15.96
C SER A 181 2.29 -18.12 16.26
N LEU A 182 3.23 -18.13 15.31
CA LEU A 182 4.54 -18.75 15.49
C LEU A 182 5.37 -17.99 16.53
N ASP A 183 5.94 -18.72 17.48
CA ASP A 183 6.66 -18.18 18.64
C ASP A 183 8.11 -18.66 18.73
N GLN A 184 8.64 -19.30 17.68
CA GLN A 184 10.03 -19.76 17.63
C GLN A 184 11.02 -18.59 17.73
N ILE A 185 10.72 -17.46 17.09
CA ILE A 185 11.52 -16.23 17.12
C ILE A 185 10.87 -15.27 18.10
N THR A 186 11.61 -14.89 19.13
CA THR A 186 11.14 -14.05 20.24
C THR A 186 12.07 -12.84 20.46
N PRO A 187 11.66 -11.81 21.21
CA PRO A 187 12.55 -10.70 21.56
C PRO A 187 13.87 -11.12 22.23
N GLU A 188 13.90 -12.27 22.91
CA GLU A 188 15.08 -12.81 23.57
C GLU A 188 16.10 -13.42 22.61
N ASN A 189 15.66 -13.98 21.47
CA ASN A 189 16.53 -14.71 20.53
C ASN A 189 16.64 -14.06 19.13
N VAL A 190 15.88 -13.01 18.84
CA VAL A 190 15.90 -12.32 17.52
C VAL A 190 17.29 -11.83 17.11
N GLY A 191 18.17 -11.55 18.09
CA GLY A 191 19.57 -11.19 17.85
C GLY A 191 20.45 -12.32 17.30
N GLU A 192 19.93 -13.55 17.26
CA GLU A 192 20.61 -14.76 16.74
C GLU A 192 20.22 -15.09 15.29
N LEU A 193 19.33 -14.31 14.66
CA LEU A 193 18.91 -14.55 13.28
C LEU A 193 20.07 -14.48 12.28
N GLU A 194 20.10 -15.45 11.37
CA GLU A 194 21.01 -15.47 10.23
C GLU A 194 20.25 -15.61 8.91
N GLU A 195 20.83 -15.08 7.82
CA GLU A 195 20.27 -15.25 6.48
C GLU A 195 20.41 -16.72 6.06
N VAL A 196 19.28 -17.40 5.86
CA VAL A 196 19.24 -18.81 5.43
C VAL A 196 19.52 -18.92 3.92
N TRP A 197 18.86 -18.09 3.13
CA TRP A 197 19.04 -18.02 1.68
C TRP A 197 18.62 -16.65 1.15
N ARG A 198 19.04 -16.35 -0.09
CA ARG A 198 18.67 -15.15 -0.83
C ARG A 198 18.55 -15.49 -2.30
N ILE A 199 17.53 -14.93 -2.95
CA ILE A 199 17.33 -15.05 -4.40
C ILE A 199 17.47 -13.69 -5.09
N GLN A 200 17.71 -13.75 -6.40
CA GLN A 200 17.53 -12.63 -7.32
C GLN A 200 16.45 -13.08 -8.30
N THR A 201 15.31 -12.38 -8.35
CA THR A 201 14.17 -12.73 -9.23
C THR A 201 14.51 -12.63 -10.71
N GLY A 202 15.59 -11.90 -11.05
CA GLY A 202 15.97 -11.62 -12.44
C GLY A 202 15.06 -10.60 -13.13
N ASP A 203 14.14 -9.98 -12.39
CA ASP A 203 13.32 -8.88 -12.87
C ASP A 203 14.02 -7.54 -12.62
N GLU A 204 14.51 -6.92 -13.70
CA GLU A 204 15.30 -5.70 -13.65
C GLU A 204 14.68 -4.58 -14.51
N PRO A 205 14.90 -3.30 -14.17
CA PRO A 205 14.52 -2.18 -15.02
C PRO A 205 15.14 -2.29 -16.42
N GLY A 206 14.30 -2.52 -17.43
CA GLY A 206 14.69 -2.39 -18.82
C GLY A 206 14.87 -0.92 -19.24
N PRO A 207 15.46 -0.66 -20.43
CA PRO A 207 15.56 0.71 -20.98
C PRO A 207 14.19 1.35 -21.28
N ASN A 208 13.14 0.53 -21.31
CA ASN A 208 11.76 0.85 -21.65
C ASN A 208 10.83 0.76 -20.42
N ALA A 209 11.41 0.69 -19.22
CA ALA A 209 10.70 0.63 -17.95
C ALA A 209 10.03 1.98 -17.60
N PRO A 210 9.01 1.97 -16.74
CA PRO A 210 8.45 3.19 -16.17
C PRO A 210 9.48 3.96 -15.34
N PRO A 211 9.19 5.23 -15.00
CA PRO A 211 10.01 6.02 -14.10
C PRO A 211 10.26 5.34 -12.74
N GLU A 212 9.30 4.54 -12.27
CA GLU A 212 9.36 3.85 -10.99
C GLU A 212 9.01 2.35 -11.12
N ILE A 213 9.95 1.51 -10.68
CA ILE A 213 9.77 0.07 -10.48
C ILE A 213 9.92 -0.21 -9.00
N THR A 214 8.88 -0.77 -8.38
CA THR A 214 8.91 -1.07 -6.94
C THR A 214 8.69 -2.55 -6.67
N ASN A 215 9.48 -3.08 -5.71
CA ASN A 215 9.27 -4.42 -5.16
C ASN A 215 8.50 -4.28 -3.85
N GLN A 216 7.18 -4.42 -3.93
CA GLN A 216 6.25 -4.36 -2.79
C GLN A 216 5.64 -5.74 -2.48
N ASN A 217 6.18 -6.81 -3.06
CA ASN A 217 5.60 -8.14 -2.95
C ASN A 217 5.66 -8.67 -1.50
N THR A 218 4.50 -9.00 -0.95
CA THR A 218 4.36 -9.85 0.23
C THR A 218 4.20 -11.31 -0.24
N PRO A 219 5.19 -12.19 0.02
CA PRO A 219 5.09 -13.60 -0.36
C PRO A 219 3.92 -14.31 0.32
N LEU A 220 3.30 -15.26 -0.39
CA LEU A 220 2.41 -16.25 0.23
C LEU A 220 3.21 -17.50 0.57
N LYS A 221 3.11 -18.00 1.79
CA LYS A 221 3.66 -19.31 2.17
C LYS A 221 2.48 -20.22 2.43
N VAL A 222 2.25 -21.22 1.58
CA VAL A 222 1.18 -22.18 1.79
C VAL A 222 1.69 -23.58 1.49
N ASN A 223 1.37 -24.54 2.35
CA ASN A 223 1.91 -25.89 2.27
C ASN A 223 3.46 -25.85 2.22
N ASP A 224 4.06 -26.56 1.26
CA ASP A 224 5.51 -26.64 1.04
C ASP A 224 6.03 -25.66 -0.02
N SER A 225 5.29 -24.57 -0.31
CA SER A 225 5.64 -23.60 -1.35
C SER A 225 5.59 -22.15 -0.86
N LEU A 226 6.49 -21.34 -1.41
CA LEU A 226 6.52 -19.90 -1.24
C LEU A 226 6.26 -19.25 -2.60
N TYR A 227 5.18 -18.48 -2.72
CA TYR A 227 4.76 -17.84 -3.96
C TYR A 227 5.05 -16.34 -3.91
N ILE A 228 5.64 -15.83 -4.98
CA ILE A 228 5.99 -14.40 -5.13
C ILE A 228 5.58 -13.90 -6.50
N CYS A 229 5.42 -12.58 -6.61
CA CYS A 229 5.35 -11.88 -7.88
C CYS A 229 6.40 -10.79 -8.01
N THR A 230 6.62 -10.34 -9.25
CA THR A 230 7.60 -9.31 -9.59
C THR A 230 6.93 -8.09 -10.25
N SER A 231 7.70 -7.01 -10.44
CA SER A 231 7.20 -5.74 -10.98
C SER A 231 6.64 -5.84 -12.41
N HIS A 232 7.15 -6.76 -13.24
CA HIS A 232 6.56 -7.09 -14.56
C HIS A 232 5.46 -8.17 -14.49
N SER A 233 4.85 -8.34 -13.32
CA SER A 233 3.77 -9.30 -13.07
C SER A 233 4.16 -10.76 -13.33
N ARG A 234 5.45 -11.13 -13.22
CA ARG A 234 5.86 -12.55 -13.26
C ARG A 234 5.48 -13.21 -11.94
N ALA A 235 5.04 -14.47 -11.99
CA ALA A 235 4.78 -15.27 -10.80
C ALA A 235 5.83 -16.37 -10.66
N MET A 236 6.25 -16.66 -9.43
CA MET A 236 7.23 -17.71 -9.15
C MET A 236 6.79 -18.51 -7.92
N ALA A 237 7.05 -19.81 -7.93
CA ALA A 237 7.05 -20.63 -6.73
C ALA A 237 8.48 -21.01 -6.37
N LEU A 238 8.76 -20.95 -5.07
CA LEU A 238 10.06 -21.25 -4.49
C LEU A 238 9.90 -22.30 -3.39
N SER A 239 10.92 -23.12 -3.19
CA SER A 239 11.05 -23.96 -2.00
C SER A 239 11.31 -23.07 -0.77
N PRO A 240 10.46 -23.07 0.27
CA PRO A 240 10.61 -22.19 1.44
C PRO A 240 11.93 -22.40 2.18
N GLY A 241 12.45 -23.64 2.20
CA GLY A 241 13.67 -23.98 2.93
C GLY A 241 14.97 -23.64 2.21
N THR A 242 14.96 -23.51 0.88
CA THR A 242 16.19 -23.35 0.08
C THR A 242 16.19 -22.11 -0.82
N GLY A 243 15.02 -21.54 -1.11
CA GLY A 243 14.85 -20.48 -2.11
C GLY A 243 15.00 -20.97 -3.56
N GLU A 244 15.04 -22.29 -3.80
CA GLU A 244 15.11 -22.84 -5.15
C GLU A 244 13.80 -22.59 -5.91
N THR A 245 13.89 -22.06 -7.13
CA THR A 245 12.73 -21.87 -8.02
C THR A 245 12.16 -23.21 -8.45
N LEU A 246 10.92 -23.49 -8.05
CA LEU A 246 10.16 -24.67 -8.43
C LEU A 246 9.57 -24.51 -9.83
N TRP A 247 8.92 -23.37 -10.07
CA TRP A 247 8.41 -22.96 -11.37
C TRP A 247 8.36 -21.44 -11.47
N GLU A 248 8.28 -20.95 -12.70
CA GLU A 248 8.11 -19.54 -13.02
C GLU A 248 7.13 -19.37 -14.18
N PHE A 249 6.31 -18.33 -14.09
CA PHE A 249 5.34 -17.94 -15.11
C PHE A 249 5.56 -16.47 -15.51
N ASP A 250 5.74 -16.24 -16.81
CA ASP A 250 5.79 -14.91 -17.40
C ASP A 250 4.49 -14.63 -18.19
N PRO A 251 3.66 -13.67 -17.74
CA PRO A 251 2.40 -13.34 -18.42
C PRO A 251 2.60 -12.66 -19.79
N ASN A 252 3.83 -12.28 -20.15
CA ASN A 252 4.17 -11.49 -21.33
C ASN A 252 3.28 -10.25 -21.45
N ILE A 253 3.33 -9.38 -20.43
CA ILE A 253 2.46 -8.19 -20.34
C ILE A 253 2.57 -7.30 -21.58
N SER A 254 1.41 -6.84 -22.04
CA SER A 254 1.26 -5.95 -23.19
C SER A 254 1.50 -4.48 -22.79
N THR A 255 2.09 -3.69 -23.69
CA THR A 255 2.14 -2.22 -23.56
C THR A 255 0.80 -1.56 -23.89
N MET A 256 -0.26 -2.35 -24.09
CA MET A 256 -1.61 -1.88 -24.44
C MET A 256 -1.63 -0.92 -25.65
N GLY A 257 -0.68 -1.10 -26.58
CA GLY A 257 -0.55 -0.27 -27.78
C GLY A 257 0.40 0.93 -27.65
N ALA A 258 1.01 1.18 -26.49
CA ALA A 258 2.09 2.16 -26.33
C ALA A 258 3.43 1.66 -26.90
N ASP A 259 4.35 2.60 -27.13
CA ASP A 259 5.72 2.31 -27.58
C ASP A 259 6.53 1.54 -26.51
N ASP A 260 6.32 1.84 -25.24
CA ASP A 260 6.96 1.24 -24.07
C ASP A 260 6.11 1.42 -22.78
N PHE A 261 6.65 1.03 -21.62
CA PHE A 261 5.98 1.14 -20.31
C PHE A 261 6.18 2.49 -19.61
N SER A 262 6.73 3.51 -20.29
CA SER A 262 6.99 4.83 -19.66
C SER A 262 5.73 5.54 -19.18
N GLY A 263 4.54 5.15 -19.68
CA GLY A 263 3.24 5.67 -19.26
C GLY A 263 2.68 5.07 -17.96
N TRP A 264 3.28 4.02 -17.41
CA TRP A 264 2.84 3.43 -16.15
C TRP A 264 3.38 4.25 -14.98
N ALA A 265 2.49 4.66 -14.07
CA ALA A 265 2.88 5.38 -12.86
C ALA A 265 3.85 4.55 -12.01
N HIS A 266 3.49 3.28 -11.76
CA HIS A 266 4.32 2.33 -11.03
C HIS A 266 4.18 0.91 -11.59
N MET A 267 5.28 0.26 -11.95
CA MET A 267 5.26 -1.19 -12.15
C MET A 267 5.50 -1.88 -10.81
N THR A 268 4.41 -2.42 -10.26
CA THR A 268 4.34 -2.92 -8.90
C THR A 268 3.46 -4.17 -8.87
N CYS A 269 3.92 -5.19 -8.14
CA CYS A 269 3.07 -6.27 -7.68
C CYS A 269 3.21 -6.40 -6.16
N ARG A 270 2.10 -6.26 -5.43
CA ARG A 270 2.10 -6.38 -3.96
C ARG A 270 1.92 -7.80 -3.45
N GLY A 271 1.48 -8.72 -4.29
CA GLY A 271 1.32 -10.13 -3.93
C GLY A 271 0.45 -10.88 -4.92
N LEU A 272 0.34 -12.18 -4.70
CA LEU A 272 -0.62 -13.06 -5.36
C LEU A 272 -1.82 -13.29 -4.44
N ALA A 273 -2.90 -13.86 -4.96
CA ALA A 273 -3.97 -14.42 -4.16
C ALA A 273 -4.01 -15.95 -4.32
N TYR A 274 -4.44 -16.68 -3.29
CA TYR A 274 -4.42 -18.13 -3.28
C TYR A 274 -5.81 -18.71 -2.99
N TYR A 275 -6.12 -19.83 -3.61
CA TYR A 275 -7.33 -20.61 -3.38
C TYR A 275 -6.99 -22.10 -3.32
N ASP A 276 -7.62 -22.81 -2.39
CA ASP A 276 -7.59 -24.26 -2.30
C ASP A 276 -9.00 -24.76 -1.98
N ALA A 277 -9.57 -25.53 -2.90
CA ALA A 277 -10.92 -26.09 -2.74
C ALA A 277 -11.02 -26.98 -1.49
N ALA A 278 -9.93 -27.65 -1.09
CA ALA A 278 -9.93 -28.53 0.08
C ALA A 278 -10.11 -27.76 1.40
N ASN A 279 -9.79 -26.46 1.45
CA ASN A 279 -9.96 -25.65 2.65
C ASN A 279 -11.44 -25.42 2.99
N TYR A 280 -12.33 -25.47 2.00
CA TYR A 280 -13.75 -25.16 2.17
C TYR A 280 -14.64 -26.41 2.31
N ASP A 281 -14.22 -27.56 1.74
CA ASP A 281 -14.97 -28.83 1.76
C ASP A 281 -15.10 -29.47 3.17
N SER A 282 -14.16 -29.16 4.09
CA SER A 282 -14.10 -29.73 5.44
C SER A 282 -15.10 -29.15 6.45
N SER A 283 -15.79 -28.05 6.11
CA SER A 283 -16.78 -27.40 6.97
C SER A 283 -18.11 -28.16 7.11
N ASN A 284 -18.39 -29.11 6.20
CA ASN A 284 -19.62 -29.91 6.22
C ASN A 284 -19.56 -31.17 7.10
N ASP A 285 -18.37 -31.63 7.51
CA ASP A 285 -18.22 -32.86 8.28
C ASP A 285 -18.18 -32.64 9.81
N GLU A 286 -17.77 -31.46 10.29
CA GLU A 286 -17.70 -31.17 11.74
C GLU A 286 -19.05 -30.78 12.37
N ALA A 287 -20.04 -30.38 11.57
CA ALA A 287 -21.38 -30.00 12.07
C ALA A 287 -22.28 -31.20 12.44
N SER A 288 -21.81 -32.44 12.30
CA SER A 288 -22.63 -33.65 12.44
C SER A 288 -22.30 -34.58 13.63
N ASN A 289 -21.32 -34.24 14.50
CA ASN A 289 -20.89 -35.16 15.56
C ASN A 289 -20.93 -34.67 17.02
N ASP A 290 -21.41 -33.45 17.28
CA ASP A 290 -21.64 -32.98 18.66
C ASP A 290 -23.11 -33.08 19.07
N ASP A 291 -23.59 -34.32 19.21
CA ASP A 291 -24.80 -34.64 20.00
C ASP A 291 -24.76 -36.09 20.51
N ALA A 292 -23.90 -36.36 21.51
CA ALA A 292 -24.10 -37.48 22.43
C ALA A 292 -23.41 -37.24 23.78
N GLU A 293 -24.19 -36.78 24.77
CA GLU A 293 -23.82 -36.65 26.18
C GLU A 293 -23.26 -37.95 26.81
N ASN A 294 -22.07 -37.83 27.40
CA ASN A 294 -21.70 -38.18 28.78
C ASN A 294 -22.42 -39.35 29.49
N THR A 295 -21.73 -40.48 29.71
CA THR A 295 -21.87 -41.27 30.96
C THR A 295 -20.57 -41.99 31.36
N ASP A 296 -20.42 -42.12 32.68
CA ASP A 296 -19.27 -42.47 33.51
C ASP A 296 -18.90 -43.98 33.57
N SER A 297 -17.67 -44.23 34.04
CA SER A 297 -17.15 -45.42 34.75
C SER A 297 -16.37 -46.53 34.02
N SER A 298 -15.14 -46.70 34.52
CA SER A 298 -14.25 -47.86 34.62
C SER A 298 -14.70 -49.24 34.09
N ALA A 299 -13.82 -49.89 33.31
CA ALA A 299 -13.16 -51.18 33.59
C ALA A 299 -12.87 -52.01 32.33
N ASN A 300 -11.59 -52.38 32.19
CA ASN A 300 -10.98 -53.57 31.58
C ASN A 300 -11.95 -54.69 31.09
N ASP A 301 -11.91 -55.04 29.80
CA ASP A 301 -11.66 -56.41 29.30
C ASP A 301 -11.49 -56.40 27.76
N GLY A 302 -10.62 -57.27 27.25
CA GLY A 302 -10.35 -57.39 25.82
C GLY A 302 -11.36 -58.27 25.12
N THR A 303 -11.71 -57.93 23.87
CA THR A 303 -11.99 -58.90 22.81
C THR A 303 -11.92 -58.19 21.44
N THR A 304 -11.27 -58.83 20.47
CA THR A 304 -11.30 -58.49 19.04
C THR A 304 -12.70 -58.62 18.45
N PRO A 305 -12.98 -57.91 17.33
CA PRO A 305 -13.31 -58.67 16.11
C PRO A 305 -12.87 -58.04 14.77
N ALA A 306 -12.41 -58.95 13.90
CA ALA A 306 -12.71 -59.14 12.47
C ALA A 306 -12.63 -57.97 11.45
N GLU A 307 -11.77 -58.22 10.47
CA GLU A 307 -11.61 -57.60 9.16
C GLU A 307 -12.92 -57.57 8.33
N ASN A 308 -13.16 -56.46 7.62
CA ASN A 308 -13.95 -56.41 6.40
C ASN A 308 -13.11 -55.70 5.31
N GLY A 309 -12.50 -56.48 4.43
CA GLY A 309 -11.72 -56.00 3.30
C GLY A 309 -12.61 -55.62 2.10
N ALA A 310 -12.43 -54.41 1.59
CA ALA A 310 -12.89 -54.01 0.26
C ALA A 310 -11.92 -54.56 -0.80
N ALA A 311 -12.47 -55.11 -1.88
CA ALA A 311 -11.72 -55.80 -2.92
C ALA A 311 -11.03 -54.82 -3.89
N ALA A 312 -9.70 -54.71 -3.79
CA ALA A 312 -8.87 -54.06 -4.81
C ALA A 312 -8.44 -55.08 -5.88
N ALA A 313 -8.62 -54.77 -7.16
CA ALA A 313 -8.11 -55.58 -8.27
C ALA A 313 -6.68 -55.15 -8.62
N ARG A 314 -5.69 -55.99 -8.31
CA ARG A 314 -4.26 -55.74 -8.61
C ARG A 314 -3.90 -56.21 -10.02
N VAL A 315 -3.38 -55.31 -10.85
CA VAL A 315 -2.75 -55.67 -12.14
C VAL A 315 -1.24 -55.64 -11.97
N LEU A 316 -0.56 -56.73 -12.37
CA LEU A 316 0.89 -56.88 -12.32
C LEU A 316 1.50 -56.55 -13.69
N PHE A 317 2.42 -55.58 -13.75
CA PHE A 317 3.32 -55.39 -14.89
C PHE A 317 4.60 -56.21 -14.72
N ASP A 318 5.27 -56.53 -15.83
CA ASP A 318 6.45 -57.43 -15.92
C ASP A 318 7.73 -56.86 -15.25
N ASP A 319 7.65 -55.69 -14.61
CA ASP A 319 8.77 -55.06 -13.86
C ASP A 319 8.58 -55.05 -12.33
N GLY A 320 7.45 -55.56 -11.82
CA GLY A 320 7.19 -55.67 -10.39
C GLY A 320 6.74 -54.38 -9.68
N SER A 321 6.44 -53.30 -10.41
CA SER A 321 5.79 -52.12 -9.84
C SER A 321 4.29 -52.39 -9.55
N GLN A 322 3.79 -51.89 -8.42
CA GLN A 322 2.39 -51.98 -8.01
C GLN A 322 1.74 -50.60 -8.16
N PHE A 323 0.63 -50.56 -8.90
CA PHE A 323 -0.21 -49.37 -9.04
C PHE A 323 -1.63 -49.75 -8.61
N ASP A 324 -2.17 -49.06 -7.61
CA ASP A 324 -3.58 -49.19 -7.23
C ASP A 324 -4.39 -48.27 -8.16
N LEU A 325 -5.24 -48.88 -8.99
CA LEU A 325 -6.16 -48.16 -9.87
C LEU A 325 -7.55 -48.14 -9.26
N ASP A 326 -8.13 -46.94 -9.17
CA ASP A 326 -9.51 -46.76 -8.77
C ASP A 326 -10.46 -47.37 -9.82
N LEU A 327 -11.36 -48.23 -9.36
CA LEU A 327 -12.34 -48.93 -10.19
C LEU A 327 -13.33 -47.94 -10.83
N ALA A 328 -13.50 -46.75 -10.25
CA ALA A 328 -14.31 -45.66 -10.80
C ALA A 328 -13.73 -45.16 -12.15
N PHE A 329 -12.40 -45.07 -12.26
CA PHE A 329 -11.73 -44.61 -13.48
C PHE A 329 -11.93 -45.58 -14.65
N LEU A 330 -11.91 -46.89 -14.41
CA LEU A 330 -12.14 -47.92 -15.44
C LEU A 330 -13.59 -47.96 -15.95
N LEU A 331 -14.56 -47.63 -15.09
CA LEU A 331 -15.96 -47.54 -15.48
C LEU A 331 -16.23 -46.31 -16.37
N PHE A 332 -15.52 -45.21 -16.14
CA PHE A 332 -15.61 -43.99 -16.94
C PHE A 332 -15.12 -44.19 -18.40
N ILE A 333 -13.96 -44.82 -18.62
CA ILE A 333 -13.40 -45.00 -19.99
C ILE A 333 -14.11 -46.09 -20.80
N SER A 334 -14.83 -47.00 -20.13
CA SER A 334 -15.48 -48.13 -20.81
C SER A 334 -16.91 -47.84 -21.30
N GLY A 335 -17.47 -46.66 -20.98
CA GLY A 335 -18.76 -46.22 -21.55
C GLY A 335 -19.95 -47.15 -21.25
N LEU A 336 -19.87 -47.93 -20.17
CA LEU A 336 -20.92 -48.86 -19.73
C LEU A 336 -21.56 -48.33 -18.46
N GLY A 337 -22.40 -47.30 -18.60
CA GLY A 337 -23.21 -46.78 -17.50
C GLY A 337 -24.61 -46.46 -18.00
N ASP A 338 -25.48 -47.47 -18.06
CA ASP A 338 -26.93 -47.28 -18.19
C ASP A 338 -27.63 -48.01 -17.03
N ASN A 339 -28.50 -47.24 -16.35
CA ASN A 339 -29.64 -47.61 -15.50
C ASN A 339 -29.49 -47.73 -13.96
N PRO A 340 -30.58 -47.43 -13.20
CA PRO A 340 -30.55 -46.45 -12.13
C PRO A 340 -31.10 -46.96 -10.78
N ALA A 341 -31.14 -46.05 -9.81
CA ALA A 341 -31.89 -46.09 -8.55
C ALA A 341 -31.35 -47.01 -7.42
N SER A 342 -30.71 -46.36 -6.45
CA SER A 342 -30.84 -46.70 -5.03
C SER A 342 -30.82 -45.40 -4.22
N GLU A 343 -31.96 -45.12 -3.59
CA GLU A 343 -32.15 -44.11 -2.54
C GLU A 343 -31.41 -44.58 -1.27
N ASP A 344 -30.35 -43.87 -0.90
CA ASP A 344 -29.76 -43.62 0.43
C ASP A 344 -28.24 -43.45 0.26
N GLY A 345 -27.75 -42.25 0.52
CA GLY A 345 -26.33 -41.92 0.51
C GLY A 345 -26.15 -40.45 0.17
N GLY A 346 -25.62 -39.67 1.12
CA GLY A 346 -25.24 -38.28 0.88
C GLY A 346 -24.37 -38.19 -0.37
N GLU A 347 -24.75 -37.29 -1.27
CA GLU A 347 -23.93 -36.90 -2.40
C GLU A 347 -22.66 -36.26 -1.81
N ALA A 348 -21.58 -37.03 -1.73
CA ALA A 348 -20.26 -36.42 -1.68
C ALA A 348 -20.17 -35.54 -2.92
N ALA A 349 -20.05 -34.23 -2.73
CA ALA A 349 -19.94 -33.27 -3.82
C ALA A 349 -18.75 -33.69 -4.67
N MET A 350 -19.00 -34.21 -5.88
CA MET A 350 -17.91 -34.49 -6.80
C MET A 350 -17.31 -33.16 -7.24
N LEU A 351 -16.02 -32.97 -6.98
CA LEU A 351 -15.21 -31.86 -7.49
C LEU A 351 -15.54 -31.59 -8.97
N SER A 352 -15.72 -30.31 -9.32
CA SER A 352 -15.94 -29.91 -10.71
C SER A 352 -14.78 -30.39 -11.58
N ALA A 353 -15.01 -30.67 -12.87
CA ALA A 353 -13.94 -31.02 -13.80
C ALA A 353 -12.81 -29.95 -13.82
N THR A 354 -13.17 -28.71 -13.50
CA THR A 354 -12.27 -27.56 -13.29
C THR A 354 -11.39 -27.74 -12.04
N ASP A 355 -11.96 -28.20 -10.92
CA ASP A 355 -11.24 -28.43 -9.67
C ASP A 355 -10.31 -29.65 -9.78
N VAL A 356 -10.64 -30.62 -10.63
CA VAL A 356 -9.78 -31.78 -10.90
C VAL A 356 -8.47 -31.38 -11.62
N MET A 357 -8.48 -30.33 -12.45
CA MET A 357 -7.31 -29.87 -13.20
C MET A 357 -6.54 -28.74 -12.51
N CYS A 358 -7.24 -27.89 -11.74
CA CYS A 358 -6.67 -26.82 -10.93
C CYS A 358 -7.28 -26.82 -9.53
N PRO A 359 -6.89 -27.77 -8.65
CA PRO A 359 -7.44 -27.86 -7.30
C PRO A 359 -6.97 -26.70 -6.42
N ARG A 360 -5.73 -26.25 -6.65
CA ARG A 360 -5.08 -25.14 -5.96
C ARG A 360 -4.68 -24.08 -6.96
N ARG A 361 -5.09 -22.85 -6.72
CA ARG A 361 -4.97 -21.76 -7.69
C ARG A 361 -4.22 -20.58 -7.09
N LEU A 362 -3.46 -19.92 -7.95
CA LEU A 362 -2.94 -18.59 -7.72
C LEU A 362 -3.61 -17.64 -8.69
N TYR A 363 -4.09 -16.51 -8.18
CA TYR A 363 -4.58 -15.42 -9.00
C TYR A 363 -3.53 -14.31 -9.07
N LEU A 364 -3.21 -13.95 -10.30
CA LEU A 364 -2.20 -12.95 -10.66
C LEU A 364 -2.89 -11.81 -11.41
N PRO A 365 -3.16 -10.68 -10.72
CA PRO A 365 -3.46 -9.44 -11.40
C PRO A 365 -2.21 -8.90 -12.11
N THR A 366 -2.37 -8.37 -13.32
CA THR A 366 -1.25 -7.91 -14.14
C THR A 366 -1.30 -6.40 -14.43
N ALA A 367 -0.12 -5.83 -14.71
CA ALA A 367 0.03 -4.44 -15.09
C ALA A 367 -0.63 -4.07 -16.44
N ASP A 368 -1.07 -5.05 -17.23
CA ASP A 368 -1.82 -4.87 -18.48
C ASP A 368 -3.32 -5.18 -18.32
N ALA A 369 -3.84 -5.06 -17.10
CA ALA A 369 -5.26 -5.20 -16.76
C ALA A 369 -5.85 -6.58 -17.11
N ARG A 370 -5.16 -7.65 -16.71
CA ARG A 370 -5.71 -9.02 -16.71
C ARG A 370 -5.71 -9.60 -15.30
N LEU A 371 -6.60 -10.55 -15.07
CA LEU A 371 -6.56 -11.46 -13.93
C LEU A 371 -6.28 -12.87 -14.47
N ILE A 372 -5.15 -13.46 -14.11
CA ILE A 372 -4.72 -14.77 -14.60
C ILE A 372 -4.82 -15.79 -13.47
N ALA A 373 -5.42 -16.94 -13.75
CA ALA A 373 -5.44 -18.08 -12.82
C ALA A 373 -4.37 -19.11 -13.21
N LEU A 374 -3.53 -19.48 -12.24
CA LEU A 374 -2.44 -20.45 -12.39
C LEU A 374 -2.63 -21.61 -11.43
N ASN A 375 -2.28 -22.82 -11.85
CA ASN A 375 -2.14 -23.96 -10.95
C ASN A 375 -0.96 -23.69 -10.00
N ALA A 376 -1.23 -23.74 -8.70
CA ALA A 376 -0.23 -23.40 -7.68
C ALA A 376 0.98 -24.36 -7.65
N ASP A 377 0.84 -25.57 -8.18
CA ASP A 377 1.89 -26.60 -8.17
C ASP A 377 2.78 -26.58 -9.41
N THR A 378 2.20 -26.23 -10.56
CA THR A 378 2.89 -26.32 -11.86
C THR A 378 3.20 -24.97 -12.48
N GLY A 379 2.49 -23.91 -12.08
CA GLY A 379 2.56 -22.60 -12.71
C GLY A 379 1.85 -22.53 -14.07
N GLU A 380 1.18 -23.61 -14.50
CA GLU A 380 0.41 -23.65 -15.74
C GLU A 380 -0.92 -22.90 -15.59
N ARG A 381 -1.43 -22.33 -16.67
CA ARG A 381 -2.73 -21.64 -16.66
C ARG A 381 -3.87 -22.62 -16.40
N CYS A 382 -4.83 -22.19 -15.59
CA CYS A 382 -6.08 -22.91 -15.40
C CYS A 382 -7.02 -22.60 -16.56
N GLU A 383 -6.96 -23.39 -17.64
CA GLU A 383 -7.67 -23.12 -18.91
C GLU A 383 -9.19 -22.89 -18.77
N SER A 384 -9.81 -23.47 -17.73
CA SER A 384 -11.23 -23.34 -17.42
C SER A 384 -11.64 -22.00 -16.81
N PHE A 385 -10.68 -21.17 -16.38
CA PHE A 385 -10.94 -19.86 -15.79
C PHE A 385 -10.98 -18.78 -16.88
N GLY A 386 -12.07 -18.02 -16.93
CA GLY A 386 -12.31 -16.96 -17.91
C GLY A 386 -12.14 -17.48 -19.34
N ASN A 387 -11.32 -16.77 -20.11
CA ASN A 387 -10.93 -17.16 -21.46
C ASN A 387 -9.50 -17.72 -21.46
N ASN A 388 -9.36 -19.04 -21.37
CA ASN A 388 -8.06 -19.73 -21.39
C ASN A 388 -7.11 -19.30 -20.24
N GLY A 389 -7.65 -19.28 -19.02
CA GLY A 389 -6.95 -18.96 -17.79
C GLY A 389 -6.81 -17.46 -17.49
N GLU A 390 -7.52 -16.59 -18.20
CA GLU A 390 -7.49 -15.15 -17.94
C GLU A 390 -8.85 -14.46 -18.09
N VAL A 391 -9.06 -13.42 -17.28
CA VAL A 391 -10.15 -12.46 -17.38
C VAL A 391 -9.59 -11.11 -17.82
N ASP A 392 -10.23 -10.49 -18.81
CA ASP A 392 -9.92 -9.14 -19.27
C ASP A 392 -10.58 -8.11 -18.36
N LEU A 393 -9.76 -7.37 -17.60
CA LEU A 393 -10.24 -6.36 -16.65
C LEU A 393 -10.56 -5.04 -17.34
N THR A 394 -10.30 -4.88 -18.64
CA THR A 394 -10.65 -3.67 -19.41
C THR A 394 -12.12 -3.63 -19.84
N ASN A 395 -12.83 -4.75 -19.71
CA ASN A 395 -14.26 -4.86 -20.01
C ASN A 395 -15.07 -3.79 -19.27
N ASN A 396 -15.89 -3.03 -20.02
CA ASN A 396 -16.74 -1.93 -19.57
C ASN A 396 -16.03 -0.74 -18.90
N ILE A 397 -14.69 -0.68 -18.87
CA ILE A 397 -13.95 0.45 -18.28
C ILE A 397 -14.04 1.72 -19.14
N GLY A 398 -14.23 1.57 -20.45
CA GLY A 398 -14.21 2.67 -21.42
C GLY A 398 -12.82 2.93 -22.00
N GLU A 399 -12.63 4.06 -22.69
CA GLU A 399 -11.33 4.43 -23.27
C GLU A 399 -10.39 5.00 -22.20
N PHE A 400 -9.12 4.56 -22.23
CA PHE A 400 -8.07 5.08 -21.36
C PHE A 400 -6.69 5.00 -22.01
N SER A 401 -5.77 5.82 -21.52
CA SER A 401 -4.37 5.78 -21.97
C SER A 401 -3.69 4.51 -21.46
N PRO A 402 -2.80 3.86 -22.22
CA PRO A 402 -1.99 2.74 -21.72
C PRO A 402 -1.33 3.06 -20.37
N GLY A 403 -1.51 2.16 -19.39
CA GLY A 403 -1.06 2.38 -18.01
C GLY A 403 -2.00 3.20 -17.13
N GLY A 404 -3.15 3.66 -17.67
CA GLY A 404 -4.15 4.44 -16.92
C GLY A 404 -5.05 3.62 -16.00
N TYR A 405 -5.19 2.31 -16.25
CA TYR A 405 -5.97 1.38 -15.43
C TYR A 405 -5.31 -0.01 -15.40
N TYR A 406 -5.06 -0.54 -14.21
CA TYR A 406 -4.54 -1.90 -13.97
C TYR A 406 -4.59 -2.21 -12.46
N SER A 407 -4.35 -3.46 -12.06
CA SER A 407 -4.26 -3.79 -10.63
C SER A 407 -2.81 -3.84 -10.15
N THR A 408 -2.57 -3.28 -8.96
CA THR A 408 -1.27 -3.28 -8.28
C THR A 408 -1.27 -4.14 -7.01
N SER A 409 -2.45 -4.36 -6.42
CA SER A 409 -2.66 -5.17 -5.21
C SER A 409 -3.16 -6.57 -5.59
N PRO A 410 -2.88 -7.59 -4.74
CA PRO A 410 -3.53 -8.89 -4.92
C PRO A 410 -5.05 -8.76 -4.84
N ALA A 411 -5.75 -9.65 -5.52
CA ALA A 411 -7.17 -9.84 -5.25
C ALA A 411 -7.36 -10.44 -3.84
N THR A 412 -8.54 -10.27 -3.26
CA THR A 412 -8.97 -11.00 -2.06
C THR A 412 -9.84 -12.16 -2.50
N VAL A 413 -9.61 -13.35 -1.96
CA VAL A 413 -10.28 -14.58 -2.37
C VAL A 413 -11.06 -15.15 -1.18
N THR A 414 -12.31 -15.52 -1.42
CA THR A 414 -13.21 -16.18 -0.48
C THR A 414 -13.52 -17.60 -0.94
N GLU A 415 -14.46 -18.27 -0.29
CA GLU A 415 -14.98 -19.58 -0.74
C GLU A 415 -15.38 -19.59 -2.22
N ASP A 416 -16.12 -18.56 -2.66
CA ASP A 416 -16.74 -18.52 -3.98
C ASP A 416 -16.24 -17.38 -4.88
N LEU A 417 -15.62 -16.33 -4.32
CA LEU A 417 -15.37 -15.07 -5.03
C LEU A 417 -13.91 -14.64 -5.02
N ILE A 418 -13.52 -13.98 -6.11
CA ILE A 418 -12.29 -13.20 -6.26
C ILE A 418 -12.69 -11.74 -6.38
N ILE A 419 -12.34 -10.93 -5.38
CA ILE A 419 -12.69 -9.51 -5.31
C ILE A 419 -11.45 -8.66 -5.54
N LEU A 420 -11.56 -7.71 -6.47
CA LEU A 420 -10.47 -6.77 -6.74
C LEU A 420 -10.97 -5.40 -7.20
N GLY A 421 -10.24 -4.36 -6.78
CA GLY A 421 -10.26 -3.05 -7.40
C GLY A 421 -9.09 -2.88 -8.37
N GLY A 422 -8.85 -1.64 -8.79
CA GLY A 422 -7.75 -1.28 -9.66
C GLY A 422 -7.11 0.05 -9.26
N HIS A 423 -5.86 0.23 -9.65
CA HIS A 423 -5.23 1.54 -9.75
C HIS A 423 -5.82 2.28 -10.95
N VAL A 424 -6.06 3.58 -10.76
CA VAL A 424 -6.39 4.56 -11.80
C VAL A 424 -5.33 5.65 -11.73
N THR A 425 -4.91 6.24 -12.86
CA THR A 425 -4.04 7.43 -12.85
C THR A 425 -4.82 8.69 -12.45
N ASP A 426 -5.21 8.73 -11.19
CA ASP A 426 -6.11 9.66 -10.52
C ASP A 426 -5.58 11.10 -10.34
N ASN A 427 -4.39 11.42 -10.82
CA ASN A 427 -3.81 12.77 -10.73
C ASN A 427 -3.65 13.49 -12.08
N SER A 428 -4.09 12.87 -13.18
CA SER A 428 -3.79 13.33 -14.54
C SER A 428 -4.93 14.10 -15.21
N SER A 429 -6.18 13.71 -14.98
CA SER A 429 -7.34 14.27 -15.67
C SER A 429 -8.59 14.28 -14.77
N ILE A 430 -9.56 15.12 -15.12
CA ILE A 430 -10.97 14.99 -14.67
C ILE A 430 -11.70 13.89 -15.44
N ASP A 431 -11.04 13.33 -16.43
CA ASP A 431 -11.57 12.34 -17.35
C ASP A 431 -10.74 11.03 -17.26
N GLU A 432 -10.62 10.47 -16.05
CA GLU A 432 -10.00 9.16 -15.80
C GLU A 432 -11.01 7.98 -15.77
N PRO A 433 -10.56 6.73 -15.95
CA PRO A 433 -11.39 5.53 -15.81
C PRO A 433 -12.15 5.43 -14.49
N SER A 434 -13.14 4.54 -14.49
CA SER A 434 -13.83 4.15 -13.25
C SER A 434 -12.91 3.39 -12.30
N GLY A 435 -13.08 3.66 -11.01
CA GLY A 435 -12.48 2.92 -9.91
C GLY A 435 -13.20 1.61 -9.53
N VAL A 436 -14.13 1.13 -10.36
CA VAL A 436 -15.01 -0.03 -10.12
C VAL A 436 -14.33 -1.21 -9.42
N ILE A 437 -15.03 -1.77 -8.44
CA ILE A 437 -14.69 -2.99 -7.72
C ILE A 437 -15.52 -4.13 -8.30
N ARG A 438 -14.90 -5.28 -8.52
CA ARG A 438 -15.56 -6.42 -9.17
C ARG A 438 -15.31 -7.70 -8.39
N ALA A 439 -16.32 -8.57 -8.37
CA ALA A 439 -16.22 -9.92 -7.86
C ALA A 439 -16.47 -10.94 -8.97
N PHE A 440 -15.54 -11.87 -9.10
CA PHE A 440 -15.60 -12.95 -10.07
C PHE A 440 -15.73 -14.28 -9.36
N ASP A 441 -16.47 -15.21 -9.96
CA ASP A 441 -16.54 -16.59 -9.49
C ASP A 441 -15.13 -17.22 -9.49
N VAL A 442 -14.76 -17.85 -8.37
CA VAL A 442 -13.40 -18.35 -8.14
C VAL A 442 -13.04 -19.55 -9.01
N HIS A 443 -14.00 -20.24 -9.64
CA HIS A 443 -13.74 -21.39 -10.49
C HIS A 443 -13.73 -21.02 -11.97
N THR A 444 -14.66 -20.17 -12.38
CA THR A 444 -15.00 -19.88 -13.77
C THR A 444 -14.52 -18.52 -14.22
N GLY A 445 -14.26 -17.58 -13.32
CA GLY A 445 -13.93 -16.19 -13.65
C GLY A 445 -15.11 -15.40 -14.23
N GLU A 446 -16.34 -15.90 -14.10
CA GLU A 446 -17.55 -15.17 -14.47
C GLU A 446 -17.77 -13.99 -13.51
N LEU A 447 -18.13 -12.82 -14.03
CA LEU A 447 -18.42 -11.65 -13.21
C LEU A 447 -19.76 -11.86 -12.47
N VAL A 448 -19.72 -11.89 -11.14
CA VAL A 448 -20.89 -12.14 -10.27
C VAL A 448 -21.59 -10.81 -9.96
N TRP A 449 -20.82 -9.84 -9.45
CA TRP A 449 -21.27 -8.49 -9.19
C TRP A 449 -20.15 -7.48 -9.44
N ASN A 450 -20.54 -6.23 -9.66
CA ASN A 450 -19.63 -5.09 -9.67
C ASN A 450 -20.18 -4.02 -8.72
N TRP A 451 -19.31 -3.13 -8.27
CA TRP A 451 -19.71 -1.96 -7.52
C TRP A 451 -18.91 -0.77 -8.00
N ASP A 452 -19.61 0.19 -8.59
CA ASP A 452 -19.08 1.46 -9.02
C ASP A 452 -19.67 2.55 -8.13
N SER A 453 -18.82 3.27 -7.41
CA SER A 453 -19.24 4.32 -6.49
C SER A 453 -20.02 5.44 -7.18
N GLY A 454 -19.86 5.62 -8.50
CA GLY A 454 -20.67 6.55 -9.28
C GLY A 454 -22.14 6.12 -9.45
N ASN A 455 -22.45 4.83 -9.34
CA ASN A 455 -23.79 4.26 -9.39
C ASN A 455 -23.94 3.11 -8.37
N PRO A 456 -23.89 3.43 -7.06
CA PRO A 456 -23.60 2.46 -6.00
C PRO A 456 -24.72 1.45 -5.73
N ASP A 457 -25.94 1.72 -6.20
CA ASP A 457 -27.11 0.85 -6.00
C ASP A 457 -27.24 -0.24 -7.07
N ASP A 458 -26.58 -0.09 -8.22
CA ASP A 458 -26.65 -1.02 -9.35
C ASP A 458 -25.40 -1.90 -9.40
N THR A 459 -25.52 -3.10 -8.82
CA THR A 459 -24.39 -4.03 -8.69
C THR A 459 -24.39 -5.16 -9.70
N ALA A 460 -25.38 -5.17 -10.59
CA ALA A 460 -25.50 -6.19 -11.62
C ALA A 460 -24.42 -5.99 -12.70
N PRO A 461 -23.82 -7.08 -13.23
CA PRO A 461 -22.94 -7.01 -14.40
C PRO A 461 -23.51 -6.15 -15.53
N LEU A 462 -22.74 -5.16 -15.99
CA LEU A 462 -23.15 -4.28 -17.09
C LEU A 462 -23.29 -5.04 -18.41
N GLU A 463 -24.19 -4.58 -19.28
CA GLU A 463 -24.36 -5.16 -20.61
C GLU A 463 -23.19 -4.78 -21.55
N GLU A 464 -23.05 -5.52 -22.66
CA GLU A 464 -22.03 -5.22 -23.67
C GLU A 464 -22.25 -3.82 -24.27
N GLY A 465 -21.22 -2.97 -24.21
CA GLY A 465 -21.24 -1.61 -24.73
C GLY A 465 -21.62 -0.54 -23.71
N GLU A 466 -22.04 -0.92 -22.51
CA GLU A 466 -22.15 0.00 -21.37
C GLU A 466 -20.77 0.26 -20.76
N THR A 467 -20.61 1.38 -20.07
CA THR A 467 -19.36 1.75 -19.41
C THR A 467 -19.62 2.22 -18.00
N TYR A 468 -18.72 1.86 -17.08
CA TYR A 468 -18.73 2.38 -15.72
C TYR A 468 -18.56 3.90 -15.68
N THR A 469 -18.91 4.48 -14.55
CA THR A 469 -18.86 5.91 -14.25
C THR A 469 -17.42 6.39 -14.26
N ARG A 470 -17.17 7.34 -15.13
CA ARG A 470 -15.87 7.96 -15.33
C ARG A 470 -15.46 8.78 -14.08
N GLY A 471 -14.21 8.61 -13.66
CA GLY A 471 -13.59 9.34 -12.54
C GLY A 471 -14.04 8.92 -11.14
N SER A 472 -14.80 7.81 -11.02
CA SER A 472 -15.29 7.33 -9.73
C SER A 472 -14.14 6.81 -8.84
N PRO A 473 -14.20 7.00 -7.50
CA PRO A 473 -13.18 6.56 -6.57
C PRO A 473 -12.76 5.09 -6.73
N ASN A 474 -11.45 4.85 -6.70
CA ASN A 474 -10.85 3.53 -6.89
C ASN A 474 -10.58 2.78 -5.57
N VAL A 475 -10.17 1.52 -5.66
CA VAL A 475 -9.57 0.75 -4.56
C VAL A 475 -8.28 0.14 -5.06
N TRP A 476 -7.17 0.83 -4.81
CA TRP A 476 -5.84 0.37 -5.19
C TRP A 476 -5.11 -0.36 -4.05
N ALA A 477 -5.54 -0.17 -2.81
CA ALA A 477 -4.99 -0.86 -1.63
C ALA A 477 -5.60 -2.27 -1.44
N PRO A 478 -4.94 -3.18 -0.69
CA PRO A 478 -5.49 -4.51 -0.43
C PRO A 478 -6.79 -4.47 0.38
N ILE A 479 -7.70 -5.40 0.10
CA ILE A 479 -9.04 -5.51 0.69
C ILE A 479 -9.05 -6.52 1.83
N SER A 480 -9.92 -6.32 2.82
CA SER A 480 -10.19 -7.32 3.87
C SER A 480 -11.62 -7.83 3.76
N VAL A 481 -11.83 -9.08 4.16
CA VAL A 481 -13.14 -9.75 4.10
C VAL A 481 -13.39 -10.48 5.42
N ASP A 482 -14.63 -10.39 5.90
CA ASP A 482 -15.17 -11.21 6.97
C ASP A 482 -16.28 -12.09 6.39
N GLU A 483 -15.95 -13.34 6.06
CA GLU A 483 -16.89 -14.29 5.44
C GLU A 483 -17.99 -14.71 6.41
N GLU A 484 -17.76 -14.66 7.74
CA GLU A 484 -18.78 -14.97 8.75
C GLU A 484 -19.86 -13.89 8.80
N LEU A 485 -19.46 -12.62 8.68
CA LEU A 485 -20.40 -11.50 8.55
C LEU A 485 -20.92 -11.30 7.13
N GLY A 486 -20.32 -11.95 6.13
CA GLY A 486 -20.62 -11.72 4.71
C GLY A 486 -20.30 -10.30 4.27
N LEU A 487 -19.20 -9.71 4.76
CA LEU A 487 -18.82 -8.31 4.49
C LEU A 487 -17.42 -8.16 3.88
N VAL A 488 -17.33 -7.25 2.91
CA VAL A 488 -16.10 -6.85 2.21
C VAL A 488 -15.76 -5.41 2.60
N TYR A 489 -14.54 -5.15 3.05
CA TYR A 489 -14.11 -3.82 3.52
C TYR A 489 -13.15 -3.18 2.51
N LEU A 490 -13.62 -2.11 1.88
CA LEU A 490 -12.94 -1.41 0.79
C LEU A 490 -12.28 -0.11 1.29
N PRO A 491 -10.94 -0.06 1.37
CA PRO A 491 -10.23 1.20 1.61
C PRO A 491 -10.28 2.05 0.33
N MET A 492 -11.10 3.10 0.34
CA MET A 492 -11.39 3.90 -0.84
C MET A 492 -10.33 4.97 -1.16
N GLY A 493 -10.04 5.08 -2.45
CA GLY A 493 -9.33 6.15 -3.14
C GLY A 493 -10.11 7.47 -3.18
N ASN A 494 -9.66 8.38 -4.03
CA ASN A 494 -10.31 9.67 -4.29
C ASN A 494 -11.01 9.68 -5.65
N ALA A 495 -12.03 10.54 -5.78
CA ALA A 495 -12.56 10.92 -7.07
C ALA A 495 -11.55 11.79 -7.84
N THR A 496 -11.39 11.51 -9.13
CA THR A 496 -10.31 12.08 -9.93
C THR A 496 -10.61 13.51 -10.41
N PRO A 497 -9.64 14.45 -10.41
CA PRO A 497 -8.29 14.27 -9.91
C PRO A 497 -8.16 14.62 -8.41
N ASP A 498 -7.18 14.04 -7.72
CA ASP A 498 -7.06 14.12 -6.26
C ASP A 498 -7.07 15.54 -5.67
N GLN A 499 -6.57 16.52 -6.42
CA GLN A 499 -6.29 17.89 -5.95
C GLN A 499 -7.28 18.93 -6.49
N TYR A 500 -8.39 18.49 -7.10
CA TYR A 500 -9.44 19.37 -7.61
C TYR A 500 -10.82 18.71 -7.45
N GLY A 501 -11.69 19.33 -6.65
CA GLY A 501 -12.98 18.79 -6.24
C GLY A 501 -14.20 19.51 -6.81
N ALA A 502 -14.02 20.57 -7.63
CA ALA A 502 -15.10 21.49 -7.97
C ALA A 502 -16.32 20.83 -8.67
N ASP A 503 -16.09 19.74 -9.41
CA ASP A 503 -17.11 19.04 -10.18
C ASP A 503 -17.53 17.70 -9.56
N ARG A 504 -17.14 17.42 -8.30
CA ARG A 504 -17.50 16.17 -7.60
C ARG A 504 -19.01 16.05 -7.42
N SER A 505 -19.51 14.86 -7.72
CA SER A 505 -20.90 14.47 -7.48
C SER A 505 -21.14 14.17 -5.99
N GLU A 506 -22.40 14.04 -5.60
CA GLU A 506 -22.77 13.60 -4.24
C GLU A 506 -22.18 12.21 -3.92
N ASN A 507 -22.08 11.34 -4.91
CA ASN A 507 -21.48 10.02 -4.76
C ASN A 507 -19.96 10.11 -4.57
N ASP A 508 -19.28 10.96 -5.34
CA ASP A 508 -17.84 11.22 -5.16
C ASP A 508 -17.57 11.73 -3.74
N GLU A 509 -18.40 12.66 -3.25
CA GLU A 509 -18.31 13.18 -1.88
C GLU A 509 -18.67 12.13 -0.82
N THR A 510 -19.40 11.07 -1.14
CA THR A 510 -19.81 10.06 -0.16
C THR A 510 -18.78 8.93 -0.05
N TYR A 511 -18.21 8.51 -1.19
CA TYR A 511 -17.41 7.29 -1.28
C TYR A 511 -15.90 7.54 -1.42
N SER A 512 -15.44 8.79 -1.55
CA SER A 512 -13.99 9.11 -1.55
C SER A 512 -13.39 9.06 -0.14
N ALA A 513 -12.10 8.72 -0.05
CA ALA A 513 -11.27 8.83 1.15
C ALA A 513 -11.94 8.32 2.43
N GLY A 514 -12.46 7.10 2.35
CA GLY A 514 -13.30 6.48 3.37
C GLY A 514 -13.12 4.97 3.44
N LEU A 515 -13.95 4.33 4.24
CA LEU A 515 -14.10 2.88 4.28
C LEU A 515 -15.53 2.53 3.89
N VAL A 516 -15.68 1.69 2.88
CA VAL A 516 -16.97 1.17 2.43
C VAL A 516 -17.05 -0.30 2.78
N ALA A 517 -18.14 -0.73 3.41
CA ALA A 517 -18.47 -2.13 3.56
C ALA A 517 -19.53 -2.52 2.54
N LEU A 518 -19.25 -3.56 1.76
CA LEU A 518 -20.20 -4.18 0.85
C LEU A 518 -20.63 -5.53 1.39
N ASN A 519 -21.87 -5.94 1.10
CA ASN A 519 -22.29 -7.33 1.25
C ASN A 519 -21.51 -8.20 0.26
N LEU A 520 -21.00 -9.33 0.73
CA LEU A 520 -20.17 -10.25 -0.03
C LEU A 520 -20.93 -10.87 -1.22
N ASP A 521 -22.20 -11.20 -1.04
CA ASP A 521 -22.99 -11.97 -2.01
C ASP A 521 -23.41 -11.14 -3.24
N ASP A 522 -23.73 -9.86 -3.04
CA ASP A 522 -24.38 -9.02 -4.06
C ASP A 522 -23.70 -7.67 -4.30
N GLY A 523 -22.63 -7.35 -3.57
CA GLY A 523 -21.88 -6.11 -3.70
C GLY A 523 -22.62 -4.85 -3.23
N GLN A 524 -23.79 -4.97 -2.62
CA GLN A 524 -24.57 -3.82 -2.15
C GLN A 524 -23.92 -3.17 -0.94
N VAL A 525 -24.03 -1.84 -0.84
CA VAL A 525 -23.45 -1.08 0.28
C VAL A 525 -24.16 -1.45 1.60
N ALA A 526 -23.42 -2.03 2.53
CA ALA A 526 -23.89 -2.28 3.89
C ALA A 526 -23.76 -1.01 4.74
N TRP A 527 -22.60 -0.36 4.69
CA TRP A 527 -22.35 0.94 5.33
C TRP A 527 -21.13 1.63 4.70
N VAL A 528 -21.04 2.94 4.92
CA VAL A 528 -19.88 3.77 4.51
C VAL A 528 -19.51 4.71 5.66
N TYR A 529 -18.21 4.90 5.86
CA TYR A 529 -17.67 5.93 6.75
C TYR A 529 -16.61 6.76 6.02
N GLN A 530 -16.89 8.05 5.82
CA GLN A 530 -15.94 8.97 5.19
C GLN A 530 -14.91 9.48 6.21
N PHE A 531 -13.62 9.44 5.89
CA PHE A 531 -12.56 9.96 6.75
C PHE A 531 -12.09 11.35 6.37
N VAL A 532 -12.25 11.75 5.10
CA VAL A 532 -11.90 13.10 4.62
C VAL A 532 -13.09 13.67 3.87
N HIS A 533 -13.66 14.76 4.38
CA HIS A 533 -14.65 15.55 3.66
C HIS A 533 -13.98 16.34 2.55
N HIS A 534 -14.46 16.19 1.32
CA HIS A 534 -13.99 16.94 0.16
C HIS A 534 -12.44 16.99 0.06
N ASP A 535 -11.82 15.83 -0.15
CA ASP A 535 -10.36 15.72 -0.17
C ASP A 535 -9.73 16.54 -1.30
N LEU A 536 -8.73 17.37 -1.00
CA LEU A 536 -7.96 18.13 -2.00
C LEU A 536 -6.46 17.87 -1.89
N TRP A 537 -6.07 16.86 -1.11
CA TRP A 537 -4.69 16.65 -0.69
C TRP A 537 -4.20 15.23 -0.88
N ASP A 538 -4.90 14.41 -1.66
CA ASP A 538 -4.56 13.00 -1.88
C ASP A 538 -4.46 12.24 -0.53
N MET A 539 -5.52 12.35 0.28
CA MET A 539 -5.63 11.77 1.62
C MET A 539 -6.53 10.54 1.66
N ASP A 540 -6.57 9.77 0.58
CA ASP A 540 -7.25 8.47 0.51
C ASP A 540 -6.69 7.45 1.53
N THR A 541 -7.31 6.27 1.56
CA THR A 541 -6.93 5.21 2.50
C THR A 541 -5.99 4.19 1.85
N PRO A 542 -4.69 4.18 2.21
CA PRO A 542 -3.68 3.42 1.48
C PRO A 542 -3.40 2.03 2.08
N ALA A 543 -4.12 1.65 3.13
CA ALA A 543 -3.81 0.49 3.98
C ALA A 543 -4.94 -0.51 3.98
N GLN A 544 -4.59 -1.80 4.03
CA GLN A 544 -5.54 -2.88 4.24
C GLN A 544 -6.29 -2.67 5.57
N PRO A 545 -7.64 -2.75 5.60
CA PRO A 545 -8.40 -2.70 6.85
C PRO A 545 -8.03 -3.88 7.76
N VAL A 546 -7.90 -3.66 9.07
CA VAL A 546 -7.50 -4.71 10.01
C VAL A 546 -8.70 -5.16 10.85
N LEU A 547 -9.06 -6.44 10.78
CA LEU A 547 -10.22 -6.99 11.49
C LEU A 547 -9.79 -7.68 12.78
N ILE A 548 -10.34 -7.22 13.90
CA ILE A 548 -10.09 -7.77 15.23
C ILE A 548 -11.37 -7.84 16.06
N ASP A 549 -11.40 -8.73 17.04
CA ASP A 549 -12.38 -8.67 18.12
C ASP A 549 -11.77 -7.89 19.29
N LEU A 550 -12.29 -6.69 19.49
CA LEU A 550 -11.74 -5.72 20.43
C LEU A 550 -12.50 -5.77 21.76
N ALA A 551 -11.81 -6.06 22.86
CA ALA A 551 -12.41 -5.97 24.18
C ALA A 551 -12.58 -4.50 24.58
N THR A 552 -13.83 -4.09 24.82
CA THR A 552 -14.18 -2.75 25.32
C THR A 552 -14.74 -2.83 26.73
N GLU A 553 -14.90 -1.69 27.40
CA GLU A 553 -15.60 -1.63 28.70
C GLU A 553 -17.03 -2.17 28.64
N ASN A 554 -17.65 -2.18 27.45
CA ASN A 554 -19.00 -2.66 27.21
C ASN A 554 -19.05 -4.11 26.69
N GLY A 555 -17.93 -4.82 26.69
CA GLY A 555 -17.78 -6.17 26.13
C GLY A 555 -16.97 -6.19 24.84
N THR A 556 -16.75 -7.39 24.30
CA THR A 556 -16.07 -7.59 23.01
C THR A 556 -16.91 -7.04 21.87
N GLN A 557 -16.30 -6.26 20.98
CA GLN A 557 -16.94 -5.73 19.79
C GLN A 557 -16.17 -6.14 18.53
N PRO A 558 -16.87 -6.52 17.45
CA PRO A 558 -16.22 -6.82 16.19
C PRO A 558 -15.74 -5.51 15.57
N ALA A 559 -14.43 -5.30 15.49
CA ALA A 559 -13.82 -4.04 15.08
C ALA A 559 -13.09 -4.15 13.74
N VAL A 560 -13.11 -3.06 12.97
CA VAL A 560 -12.23 -2.79 11.85
C VAL A 560 -11.39 -1.56 12.17
N ILE A 561 -10.08 -1.69 12.03
CA ILE A 561 -9.12 -0.59 12.21
C ILE A 561 -8.63 -0.16 10.84
N GLN A 562 -8.80 1.12 10.52
CA GLN A 562 -8.34 1.71 9.27
C GLN A 562 -7.26 2.77 9.53
N PRO A 563 -5.99 2.49 9.20
CA PRO A 563 -4.96 3.49 9.08
C PRO A 563 -5.20 4.40 7.86
N THR A 564 -4.92 5.70 8.01
CA THR A 564 -5.18 6.71 6.96
C THR A 564 -3.97 7.61 6.71
N LYS A 565 -3.90 8.24 5.52
CA LYS A 565 -2.85 9.24 5.18
C LYS A 565 -2.87 10.46 6.11
N GLN A 566 -4.00 10.73 6.76
CA GLN A 566 -4.15 11.79 7.77
C GLN A 566 -3.35 11.53 9.07
N GLY A 567 -2.82 10.32 9.26
CA GLY A 567 -2.18 9.91 10.52
C GLY A 567 -3.18 9.54 11.62
N SER A 568 -4.48 9.55 11.35
CA SER A 568 -5.51 9.01 12.25
C SER A 568 -5.69 7.51 12.06
N LEU A 569 -5.98 6.80 13.14
CA LEU A 569 -6.41 5.40 13.12
C LEU A 569 -7.89 5.35 13.49
N TYR A 570 -8.74 5.02 12.54
CA TYR A 570 -10.18 4.90 12.78
C TYR A 570 -10.50 3.49 13.26
N VAL A 571 -11.26 3.39 14.35
CA VAL A 571 -11.68 2.11 14.93
C VAL A 571 -13.21 2.09 14.91
N LEU A 572 -13.76 1.33 13.97
CA LEU A 572 -15.19 1.22 13.74
C LEU A 572 -15.67 -0.19 14.08
N ASN A 573 -16.93 -0.33 14.43
CA ASN A 573 -17.59 -1.61 14.52
C ASN A 573 -17.76 -2.14 13.09
N ARG A 574 -17.17 -3.29 12.77
CA ARG A 574 -17.08 -3.79 11.39
C ARG A 574 -18.43 -4.25 10.82
N GLU A 575 -19.40 -4.60 11.68
CA GLU A 575 -20.75 -4.94 11.25
C GLU A 575 -21.57 -3.69 10.86
N THR A 576 -21.36 -2.56 11.55
CA THR A 576 -22.28 -1.41 11.48
C THR A 576 -21.66 -0.09 11.00
N GLY A 577 -20.33 -0.01 10.90
CA GLY A 577 -19.58 1.23 10.63
C GLY A 577 -19.59 2.24 11.78
N ALA A 578 -20.22 1.92 12.92
CA ALA A 578 -20.33 2.84 14.05
C ALA A 578 -18.97 3.02 14.77
N PRO A 579 -18.59 4.24 15.17
CA PRO A 579 -17.31 4.46 15.86
C PRO A 579 -17.23 3.74 17.21
N ILE A 580 -16.18 2.95 17.42
CA ILE A 580 -15.83 2.37 18.73
C ILE A 580 -14.94 3.35 19.50
N VAL A 581 -13.91 3.88 18.82
CA VAL A 581 -13.12 5.01 19.32
C VAL A 581 -13.84 6.31 18.91
N PRO A 582 -14.02 7.28 19.84
CA PRO A 582 -14.66 8.54 19.51
C PRO A 582 -14.00 9.27 18.34
N ILE A 583 -14.82 9.85 17.46
CA ILE A 583 -14.38 10.68 16.34
C ILE A 583 -15.03 12.05 16.51
N GLU A 584 -14.22 13.10 16.40
CA GLU A 584 -14.66 14.49 16.54
C GLU A 584 -14.47 15.25 15.24
N GLU A 585 -15.43 16.12 14.90
CA GLU A 585 -15.28 17.09 13.81
C GLU A 585 -14.39 18.25 14.27
N VAL A 586 -13.26 18.43 13.61
CA VAL A 586 -12.28 19.47 13.92
C VAL A 586 -12.20 20.49 12.79
N PRO A 587 -12.01 21.79 13.08
CA PRO A 587 -11.88 22.80 12.03
C PRO A 587 -10.77 22.46 11.03
N ALA A 588 -11.11 22.49 9.75
CA ALA A 588 -10.19 22.21 8.66
C ALA A 588 -9.49 23.50 8.16
N PRO A 589 -8.31 23.39 7.52
CA PRO A 589 -7.74 24.49 6.76
C PRO A 589 -8.74 25.00 5.70
N GLN A 590 -8.88 26.32 5.62
CA GLN A 590 -9.83 26.96 4.71
C GLN A 590 -9.13 27.61 3.53
N GLY A 591 -9.82 27.65 2.40
CA GLY A 591 -9.41 28.38 1.20
C GLY A 591 -9.02 27.44 0.07
N ALA A 592 -9.86 27.43 -0.96
CA ALA A 592 -9.62 26.72 -2.21
C ALA A 592 -9.30 27.70 -3.35
N ILE A 593 -8.93 27.15 -4.51
CA ILE A 593 -8.84 27.91 -5.76
C ILE A 593 -10.23 28.42 -6.20
N GLU A 594 -10.26 29.36 -7.14
CA GLU A 594 -11.53 29.88 -7.68
C GLU A 594 -12.33 28.76 -8.36
N GLY A 595 -13.59 28.58 -7.93
CA GLY A 595 -14.50 27.57 -8.46
C GLY A 595 -14.60 26.30 -7.61
N ASP A 596 -13.66 26.09 -6.68
CA ASP A 596 -13.64 24.95 -5.76
C ASP A 596 -13.91 25.39 -4.31
N TRP A 597 -13.98 24.45 -3.36
CA TRP A 597 -14.26 24.75 -1.95
C TRP A 597 -13.45 23.89 -0.98
N THR A 598 -13.46 24.23 0.31
CA THR A 598 -12.85 23.42 1.37
C THR A 598 -13.92 23.07 2.38
N ALA A 599 -13.93 21.83 2.89
CA ALA A 599 -14.81 21.46 4.00
C ALA A 599 -14.55 22.33 5.24
N GLU A 600 -15.60 22.64 6.01
CA GLU A 600 -15.47 23.45 7.24
C GLU A 600 -14.74 22.66 8.35
N THR A 601 -14.98 21.35 8.41
CA THR A 601 -14.40 20.43 9.38
C THR A 601 -13.86 19.18 8.71
N GLN A 602 -13.05 18.43 9.44
CA GLN A 602 -12.63 17.07 9.09
C GLN A 602 -12.90 16.14 10.28
N PRO A 603 -13.24 14.86 10.04
CA PRO A 603 -13.28 13.86 11.09
C PRO A 603 -11.88 13.66 11.68
N ARG A 604 -11.79 13.46 13.00
CA ARG A 604 -10.54 13.10 13.68
C ARG A 604 -10.79 12.07 14.75
N SER A 605 -10.22 10.88 14.56
CA SER A 605 -10.23 9.82 15.58
C SER A 605 -9.46 10.27 16.83
N ALA A 606 -9.99 9.95 18.01
CA ALA A 606 -9.28 10.13 19.27
C ALA A 606 -8.00 9.26 19.33
N LEU A 607 -7.94 8.17 18.56
CA LEU A 607 -6.71 7.40 18.31
C LEU A 607 -6.04 7.95 17.04
N ASN A 608 -5.04 8.80 17.21
CA ASN A 608 -4.29 9.39 16.10
C ASN A 608 -2.81 9.57 16.45
N LEU A 609 -2.00 9.64 15.41
CA LEU A 609 -0.54 9.82 15.46
C LEU A 609 -0.14 11.19 14.91
N LEU A 610 -1.06 12.16 14.92
CA LEU A 610 -0.78 13.51 14.43
C LEU A 610 0.28 14.18 15.32
N PRO A 611 1.33 14.76 14.73
CA PRO A 611 2.28 15.55 15.51
C PRO A 611 1.59 16.82 16.04
N PRO A 612 2.15 17.46 17.09
CA PRO A 612 1.73 18.79 17.48
C PRO A 612 1.77 19.74 16.27
N PRO A 613 0.79 20.66 16.11
CA PRO A 613 0.81 21.65 15.05
C PRO A 613 2.14 22.39 15.03
N LEU A 614 2.72 22.55 13.84
CA LEU A 614 3.90 23.38 13.66
C LEU A 614 3.55 24.81 14.07
N THR A 615 4.31 25.35 15.01
CA THR A 615 4.21 26.75 15.43
C THR A 615 5.42 27.52 14.88
N GLU A 616 5.19 28.62 14.17
CA GLU A 616 6.25 29.59 13.80
C GLU A 616 6.64 30.52 14.96
#